data_AF-A0A524C366-F1
#
_entry.id   AF-A0A524C366-F1
#
_cell.length_a   1.000
_cell.length_b   1.000
_cell.length_c   1.000
_cell.angle_alpha   90.00
_cell.angle_beta   90.00
_cell.angle_gamma   90.00
#
_symmetry.space_group_name_H-M   'P 1'
#
loop_
_entity.id
_entity.type
_entity.pdbx_description
1 polymer ?
#
loop_
_entity_poly.entity_id
_entity_poly.type
_entity_poly.pdbx_seq_one_letter_code
_entity_poly.pdbx_strand_id
1 'polypeptide(L)'
;MTTENANARLFMKRLLIGLMLLVLLTMPRGMVSSNPHHNVAGDSLANSARPAADNPKLNLTYYTDDNPIERPVTSGSRVSGDHVRMVASWTPALVSESRLEIVASAIPATLVAQENDSLVELDTRALGNNATCIVNATAWLINGSVMSLAFTDIFIGNFFIPHVTVIAPNGGETWTGVNNITWTASDVNAGESLRFDVLVSNNSGVSYVPLAEGISATTYQWNSTGIELLSTYVVKVRVTDGIYFSDDTSDSPFTAGDVTTTSITSPTTSTTTSTTTNGEVEPRIIAFIVILLISSSIMALIVYYAARKWF
;
A
#
# COMPACT_ATOMS: atom_id res chain seq x y z
N MET A 1 -49.30 -17.13 -32.30
CA MET A 1 -48.27 -18.08 -32.73
C MET A 1 -46.96 -17.94 -31.91
N THR A 2 -47.05 -17.71 -30.59
CA THR A 2 -45.84 -17.41 -29.76
C THR A 2 -45.86 -18.00 -28.34
N THR A 3 -46.94 -18.64 -27.87
CA THR A 3 -47.01 -19.24 -26.52
C THR A 3 -46.87 -20.76 -26.51
N GLU A 4 -47.17 -21.44 -27.62
CA GLU A 4 -47.07 -22.91 -27.74
C GLU A 4 -45.61 -23.39 -27.87
N ASN A 5 -44.75 -22.60 -28.53
CA ASN A 5 -43.34 -22.93 -28.74
C ASN A 5 -42.47 -22.79 -27.47
N ALA A 6 -42.89 -21.99 -26.49
CA ALA A 6 -42.16 -21.82 -25.23
C ALA A 6 -42.32 -23.03 -24.31
N ASN A 7 -43.53 -23.59 -24.24
CA ASN A 7 -43.83 -24.78 -23.44
C ASN A 7 -43.20 -26.05 -24.01
N ALA A 8 -43.12 -26.17 -25.33
CA ALA A 8 -42.42 -27.28 -25.99
C ALA A 8 -40.91 -27.29 -25.69
N ARG A 9 -40.26 -26.12 -25.69
CA ARG A 9 -38.82 -25.99 -25.38
C ARG A 9 -38.50 -26.27 -23.90
N LEU A 10 -39.38 -25.88 -22.99
CA LEU A 10 -39.22 -26.15 -21.56
C LEU A 10 -39.42 -27.64 -21.23
N PHE A 11 -40.39 -28.30 -21.89
CA PHE A 11 -40.62 -29.74 -21.75
C PHE A 11 -39.44 -30.55 -22.32
N MET A 12 -38.90 -30.15 -23.48
CA MET A 12 -37.75 -30.83 -24.10
C MET A 12 -36.46 -30.69 -23.27
N LYS A 13 -36.23 -29.54 -22.61
CA LYS A 13 -35.11 -29.37 -21.66
C LYS A 13 -35.24 -30.24 -20.41
N ARG A 14 -36.45 -30.41 -19.86
CA ARG A 14 -36.69 -31.28 -18.69
C ARG A 14 -36.56 -32.77 -19.04
N LEU A 15 -36.93 -33.17 -20.25
CA LEU A 15 -36.74 -34.53 -20.76
C LEU A 15 -35.25 -34.88 -20.96
N LEU A 16 -34.45 -33.94 -21.48
CA LEU A 16 -33.00 -34.11 -21.68
C LEU A 16 -32.22 -34.25 -20.35
N ILE A 17 -32.60 -33.50 -19.32
CA ILE A 17 -31.98 -33.58 -17.99
C ILE A 17 -32.36 -34.91 -17.30
N GLY A 18 -33.59 -35.39 -17.49
CA GLY A 18 -34.01 -36.71 -16.99
C GLY A 18 -33.32 -37.89 -17.67
N LEU A 19 -33.07 -37.80 -18.98
CA LEU A 19 -32.40 -38.87 -19.74
C LEU A 19 -30.89 -38.96 -19.42
N MET A 20 -30.23 -37.83 -19.14
CA MET A 20 -28.81 -37.82 -18.77
C MET A 20 -28.55 -38.46 -17.40
N LEU A 21 -29.50 -38.33 -16.46
CA LEU A 21 -29.41 -38.93 -15.12
C LEU A 21 -29.64 -40.45 -15.11
N LEU A 22 -30.34 -41.00 -16.11
CA LEU A 22 -30.59 -42.44 -16.23
C LEU A 22 -29.41 -43.20 -16.88
N VAL A 23 -28.61 -42.54 -17.71
CA VAL A 23 -27.46 -43.14 -18.41
C VAL A 23 -26.23 -43.26 -17.49
N LEU A 24 -26.11 -42.46 -16.44
CA LEU A 24 -25.05 -42.57 -15.43
C LEU A 24 -25.24 -43.70 -14.40
N LEU A 25 -26.43 -44.32 -14.36
CA LEU A 25 -26.77 -45.39 -13.42
C LEU A 25 -26.69 -46.82 -14.00
N THR A 26 -26.29 -46.99 -15.27
CA THR A 26 -26.35 -48.30 -15.95
C THR A 26 -25.03 -48.79 -16.57
N MET A 27 -23.87 -48.20 -16.24
CA MET A 27 -22.59 -48.77 -16.69
C MET A 27 -22.16 -49.96 -15.81
N PRO A 28 -21.85 -51.14 -16.39
CA PRO A 28 -21.51 -52.33 -15.64
C PRO A 28 -20.11 -52.23 -15.03
N ARG A 29 -20.01 -52.61 -13.74
CA ARG A 29 -18.76 -52.85 -13.01
C ARG A 29 -17.95 -53.92 -13.74
N GLY A 30 -16.77 -53.55 -14.25
CA GLY A 30 -15.81 -54.48 -14.83
C GLY A 30 -15.38 -55.53 -13.80
N MET A 31 -15.60 -56.79 -14.15
CA MET A 31 -15.15 -57.96 -13.39
C MET A 31 -13.63 -58.11 -13.55
N VAL A 32 -12.92 -58.22 -12.43
CA VAL A 32 -11.51 -58.63 -12.41
C VAL A 32 -11.48 -60.17 -12.46
N SER A 33 -10.93 -60.70 -13.56
CA SER A 33 -10.65 -62.12 -13.75
C SER A 33 -9.43 -62.54 -12.93
N SER A 34 -9.61 -63.54 -12.06
CA SER A 34 -8.53 -64.28 -11.41
C SER A 34 -8.13 -65.49 -12.25
N ASN A 35 -6.84 -65.66 -12.54
CA ASN A 35 -6.23 -66.99 -12.52
C ASN A 35 -4.70 -66.95 -12.27
N PRO A 36 -4.09 -67.97 -11.64
CA PRO A 36 -2.74 -67.93 -11.08
C PRO A 36 -1.67 -68.71 -11.89
N HIS A 37 -0.42 -68.64 -11.40
CA HIS A 37 0.85 -69.26 -11.84
C HIS A 37 1.60 -68.46 -12.92
N HIS A 38 2.90 -68.13 -12.81
CA HIS A 38 4.04 -68.84 -12.20
C HIS A 38 5.21 -67.85 -11.96
N ASN A 39 6.00 -68.05 -10.89
CA ASN A 39 7.22 -67.30 -10.52
C ASN A 39 8.30 -67.29 -11.62
N VAL A 40 9.14 -66.23 -11.68
CA VAL A 40 10.62 -66.28 -11.52
C VAL A 40 11.27 -64.88 -11.59
N ALA A 41 12.22 -64.69 -10.66
CA ALA A 41 13.39 -63.79 -10.62
C ALA A 41 13.19 -62.28 -10.48
N GLY A 42 13.79 -61.75 -9.41
CA GLY A 42 13.84 -60.34 -9.11
C GLY A 42 14.68 -59.56 -10.11
N ASP A 43 14.25 -58.33 -10.31
CA ASP A 43 15.18 -57.22 -10.44
C ASP A 43 14.56 -56.05 -9.67
N SER A 44 15.40 -55.34 -8.93
CA SER A 44 15.03 -54.36 -7.94
C SER A 44 14.31 -53.18 -8.57
N LEU A 45 12.97 -53.19 -8.52
CA LEU A 45 12.19 -51.97 -8.66
C LEU A 45 12.53 -51.08 -7.47
N ALA A 46 13.30 -50.04 -7.78
CA ALA A 46 13.41 -48.84 -6.97
C ALA A 46 12.02 -48.55 -6.40
N ASN A 47 11.95 -48.58 -5.08
CA ASN A 47 10.82 -48.14 -4.30
C ASN A 47 10.64 -46.65 -4.66
N SER A 48 9.93 -46.39 -5.75
CA SER A 48 9.28 -45.11 -6.00
C SER A 48 8.25 -45.03 -4.89
N ALA A 49 8.70 -44.56 -3.74
CA ALA A 49 7.86 -43.91 -2.78
C ALA A 49 7.14 -42.83 -3.59
N ARG A 50 5.92 -43.13 -4.03
CA ARG A 50 4.93 -42.09 -4.33
C ARG A 50 5.00 -41.16 -3.13
N PRO A 51 5.39 -39.89 -3.29
CA PRO A 51 5.25 -38.95 -2.20
C PRO A 51 3.80 -39.02 -1.76
N ALA A 52 3.58 -39.12 -0.46
CA ALA A 52 2.26 -38.89 0.13
C ALA A 52 1.69 -37.62 -0.49
N ALA A 53 0.38 -37.60 -0.73
CA ALA A 53 -0.32 -36.46 -1.28
C ALA A 53 0.08 -35.19 -0.50
N ASP A 54 0.98 -34.38 -1.07
CA ASP A 54 1.20 -33.04 -0.57
C ASP A 54 -0.12 -32.32 -0.80
N ASN A 55 -0.79 -31.94 0.29
CA ASN A 55 -1.97 -31.09 0.19
C ASN A 55 -1.48 -29.66 -0.02
N PRO A 56 -2.00 -28.93 -1.01
CA PRO A 56 -1.65 -27.54 -1.21
C PRO A 56 -1.98 -26.74 0.06
N LYS A 57 -1.04 -25.95 0.54
CA LYS A 57 -1.24 -25.03 1.67
C LYS A 57 -1.56 -23.65 1.13
N LEU A 58 -2.56 -23.00 1.72
CA LEU A 58 -2.91 -21.61 1.47
C LEU A 58 -2.26 -20.71 2.51
N ASN A 59 -1.62 -19.64 2.05
CA ASN A 59 -1.29 -18.47 2.84
C ASN A 59 -2.18 -17.32 2.34
N LEU A 60 -3.16 -16.91 3.16
CA LEU A 60 -4.02 -15.78 2.87
C LEU A 60 -3.50 -14.55 3.62
N THR A 61 -3.12 -13.52 2.88
CA THR A 61 -2.56 -12.28 3.40
C THR A 61 -3.27 -11.06 2.80
N TYR A 62 -2.98 -9.88 3.33
CA TYR A 62 -3.33 -8.60 2.72
C TYR A 62 -2.19 -7.59 2.89
N TYR A 63 -2.16 -6.61 2.01
CA TYR A 63 -1.36 -5.40 2.15
C TYR A 63 -2.16 -4.21 1.60
N THR A 64 -1.63 -3.00 1.78
CA THR A 64 -2.28 -1.75 1.39
C THR A 64 -1.26 -0.82 0.73
N ASP A 65 -1.71 0.19 0.00
CA ASP A 65 -0.81 1.16 -0.65
C ASP A 65 0.00 1.99 0.37
N ASP A 66 -0.59 2.26 1.55
CA ASP A 66 0.08 2.93 2.66
C ASP A 66 0.98 1.99 3.50
N ASN A 67 0.81 0.67 3.37
CA ASN A 67 1.60 -0.33 4.09
C ASN A 67 1.80 -1.61 3.25
N PRO A 68 2.92 -1.71 2.51
CA PRO A 68 3.18 -2.83 1.63
C PRO A 68 3.61 -4.11 2.37
N ILE A 69 3.66 -4.11 3.71
CA ILE A 69 4.01 -5.30 4.49
C ILE A 69 2.79 -6.21 4.59
N GLU A 70 2.88 -7.39 3.97
CA GLU A 70 1.82 -8.40 4.03
C GLU A 70 1.55 -8.88 5.46
N ARG A 71 0.26 -9.01 5.78
CA ARG A 71 -0.23 -9.50 7.07
C ARG A 71 -1.20 -10.66 6.87
N PRO A 72 -1.16 -11.69 7.74
CA PRO A 72 -2.05 -12.84 7.61
C PRO A 72 -3.51 -12.46 7.86
N VAL A 73 -4.42 -13.12 7.16
CA VAL A 73 -5.87 -12.98 7.31
C VAL A 73 -6.47 -14.31 7.76
N THR A 74 -7.28 -14.25 8.81
CA THR A 74 -8.06 -15.37 9.34
C THR A 74 -9.52 -14.97 9.53
N SER A 75 -10.43 -15.93 9.72
CA SER A 75 -11.83 -15.61 10.02
C SER A 75 -11.96 -14.71 11.25
N GLY A 76 -12.80 -13.68 11.16
CA GLY A 76 -12.94 -12.63 12.19
C GLY A 76 -11.90 -11.51 12.12
N SER A 77 -10.96 -11.54 11.16
CA SER A 77 -9.97 -10.48 10.98
C SER A 77 -10.63 -9.14 10.63
N ARG A 78 -10.01 -8.05 11.10
CA ARG A 78 -10.34 -6.69 10.66
C ARG A 78 -9.15 -6.15 9.89
N VAL A 79 -9.34 -5.92 8.60
CA VAL A 79 -8.31 -5.41 7.69
C VAL A 79 -8.73 -4.03 7.19
N SER A 80 -7.79 -3.09 7.12
CA SER A 80 -8.08 -1.74 6.65
C SER A 80 -6.81 -1.02 6.19
N GLY A 81 -6.95 -0.15 5.19
CA GLY A 81 -5.87 0.68 4.67
C GLY A 81 -6.28 1.39 3.38
N ASP A 82 -5.31 2.09 2.79
CA ASP A 82 -5.45 2.67 1.46
C ASP A 82 -5.40 1.53 0.43
N HIS A 83 -6.50 1.28 -0.29
CA HIS A 83 -6.63 0.14 -1.20
C HIS A 83 -6.19 -1.20 -0.58
N VAL A 84 -7.08 -1.83 0.19
CA VAL A 84 -6.82 -3.18 0.71
C VAL A 84 -6.75 -4.16 -0.46
N ARG A 85 -5.58 -4.78 -0.65
CA ARG A 85 -5.36 -5.88 -1.61
C ARG A 85 -5.21 -7.19 -0.85
N MET A 86 -6.02 -8.17 -1.21
CA MET A 86 -5.95 -9.52 -0.66
C MET A 86 -5.13 -10.42 -1.58
N VAL A 87 -4.26 -11.22 -0.97
CA VAL A 87 -3.37 -12.15 -1.68
C VAL A 87 -3.64 -13.56 -1.18
N ALA A 88 -3.95 -14.46 -2.09
CA ALA A 88 -4.01 -15.89 -1.81
C ALA A 88 -2.84 -16.58 -2.51
N SER A 89 -1.85 -16.99 -1.73
CA SER A 89 -0.68 -17.73 -2.20
C SER A 89 -0.80 -19.20 -1.82
N TRP A 90 -0.82 -20.07 -2.80
CA TRP A 90 -0.86 -21.52 -2.63
C TRP A 90 0.51 -22.15 -2.83
N THR A 91 0.70 -23.37 -2.32
CA THR A 91 1.91 -24.16 -2.58
C THR A 91 2.05 -24.45 -4.11
N PRO A 92 3.04 -23.89 -4.82
CA PRO A 92 3.00 -23.80 -6.29
C PRO A 92 3.07 -25.14 -7.02
N ALA A 93 3.81 -26.11 -6.49
CA ALA A 93 4.10 -27.38 -7.17
C ALA A 93 2.86 -28.23 -7.50
N LEU A 94 1.69 -27.86 -6.98
CA LEU A 94 0.45 -28.63 -7.08
C LEU A 94 -0.70 -27.89 -7.73
N VAL A 95 -0.62 -26.55 -7.84
CA VAL A 95 -1.72 -25.69 -8.27
C VAL A 95 -1.50 -25.27 -9.72
N SER A 96 -2.50 -25.52 -10.57
CA SER A 96 -2.52 -25.05 -11.96
C SER A 96 -3.27 -23.73 -12.11
N GLU A 97 -4.30 -23.50 -11.31
CA GLU A 97 -5.14 -22.31 -11.35
C GLU A 97 -5.58 -21.95 -9.93
N SER A 98 -5.71 -20.66 -9.62
CA SER A 98 -6.23 -20.18 -8.35
C SER A 98 -7.28 -19.09 -8.55
N ARG A 99 -8.26 -19.03 -7.65
CA ARG A 99 -9.34 -18.04 -7.64
C ARG A 99 -9.54 -17.51 -6.25
N LEU A 100 -9.71 -16.20 -6.15
CA LEU A 100 -10.09 -15.50 -4.93
C LEU A 100 -11.41 -14.78 -5.16
N GLU A 101 -12.37 -15.02 -4.28
CA GLU A 101 -13.69 -14.40 -4.32
C GLU A 101 -14.01 -13.78 -2.96
N ILE A 102 -14.50 -12.55 -2.98
CA ILE A 102 -14.90 -11.79 -1.79
C ILE A 102 -16.36 -11.44 -1.94
N VAL A 103 -17.18 -11.94 -1.02
CA VAL A 103 -18.63 -11.75 -1.01
C VAL A 103 -19.01 -10.86 0.18
N ALA A 104 -19.54 -9.67 -0.12
CA ALA A 104 -20.14 -8.80 0.89
C ALA A 104 -21.66 -9.03 0.90
N SER A 105 -22.19 -9.74 1.90
CA SER A 105 -23.63 -10.03 1.95
C SER A 105 -24.48 -8.81 2.32
N ALA A 106 -23.92 -7.89 3.12
CA ALA A 106 -24.62 -6.67 3.56
C ALA A 106 -24.73 -5.60 2.46
N ILE A 107 -23.81 -5.64 1.49
CA ILE A 107 -23.75 -4.73 0.36
C ILE A 107 -23.58 -5.63 -0.84
N PRO A 108 -24.64 -5.97 -1.60
CA PRO A 108 -24.69 -7.14 -2.50
C PRO A 108 -23.71 -7.03 -3.67
N ALA A 109 -22.44 -7.21 -3.33
CA ALA A 109 -21.25 -7.03 -4.13
C ALA A 109 -20.40 -8.29 -3.99
N THR A 110 -19.86 -8.73 -5.12
CA THR A 110 -18.98 -9.89 -5.18
C THR A 110 -17.83 -9.56 -6.09
N LEU A 111 -16.62 -9.64 -5.54
CA LEU A 111 -15.38 -9.44 -6.26
C LEU A 111 -14.74 -10.79 -6.53
N VAL A 112 -14.16 -10.96 -7.71
CA VAL A 112 -13.54 -12.22 -8.14
C VAL A 112 -12.29 -11.93 -8.94
N ALA A 113 -11.20 -12.59 -8.59
CA ALA A 113 -10.01 -12.72 -9.42
C ALA A 113 -9.69 -14.20 -9.63
N GLN A 114 -9.17 -14.55 -10.80
CA GLN A 114 -8.73 -15.90 -11.13
C GLN A 114 -7.49 -15.82 -12.02
N GLU A 115 -6.48 -16.62 -11.67
CA GLU A 115 -5.20 -16.67 -12.37
C GLU A 115 -4.82 -18.11 -12.69
N ASN A 116 -4.08 -18.30 -13.78
CA ASN A 116 -3.46 -19.58 -14.14
C ASN A 116 -2.11 -19.76 -13.41
N ASP A 117 -2.10 -19.41 -12.12
CA ASP A 117 -0.96 -19.50 -11.22
C ASP A 117 -1.45 -19.87 -9.81
N SER A 118 -0.52 -20.27 -8.95
CA SER A 118 -0.66 -20.51 -7.53
C SER A 118 -0.85 -19.25 -6.68
N LEU A 119 -0.63 -18.06 -7.26
CA LEU A 119 -0.84 -16.78 -6.61
C LEU A 119 -1.94 -16.01 -7.33
N VAL A 120 -2.91 -15.50 -6.57
CA VAL A 120 -3.92 -14.58 -7.06
C VAL A 120 -4.03 -13.41 -6.09
N GLU A 121 -4.09 -12.21 -6.65
CA GLU A 121 -4.30 -10.97 -5.93
C GLU A 121 -5.65 -10.38 -6.33
N LEU A 122 -6.35 -9.78 -5.36
CA LEU A 122 -7.61 -9.10 -5.59
C LEU A 122 -7.64 -7.77 -4.83
N ASP A 123 -7.73 -6.68 -5.59
CA ASP A 123 -8.01 -5.35 -5.06
C ASP A 123 -9.47 -5.25 -4.62
N THR A 124 -9.69 -4.87 -3.36
CA THR A 124 -11.02 -4.80 -2.77
C THR A 124 -11.74 -3.47 -2.97
N ARG A 125 -11.12 -2.50 -3.67
CA ARG A 125 -11.70 -1.19 -3.99
C ARG A 125 -13.11 -1.27 -4.55
N ALA A 126 -13.36 -2.23 -5.44
CA ALA A 126 -14.64 -2.39 -6.12
C ALA A 126 -15.80 -2.82 -5.19
N LEU A 127 -15.55 -3.08 -3.90
CA LEU A 127 -16.60 -3.21 -2.89
C LEU A 127 -17.42 -1.92 -2.75
N GLY A 128 -16.81 -0.76 -3.03
CA GLY A 128 -17.45 0.56 -2.98
C GLY A 128 -17.76 1.08 -1.57
N ASN A 129 -17.94 0.19 -0.60
CA ASN A 129 -18.15 0.54 0.81
C ASN A 129 -17.47 -0.50 1.71
N ASN A 130 -17.20 -0.09 2.95
CA ASN A 130 -16.64 -0.97 3.96
C ASN A 130 -17.67 -1.99 4.41
N ALA A 131 -17.28 -3.27 4.43
CA ALA A 131 -18.20 -4.36 4.66
C ALA A 131 -17.53 -5.54 5.38
N THR A 132 -18.35 -6.28 6.12
CA THR A 132 -17.98 -7.64 6.56
C THR A 132 -18.25 -8.61 5.43
N CYS A 133 -17.22 -9.36 5.05
CA CYS A 133 -17.18 -10.19 3.88
C CYS A 133 -16.87 -11.65 4.23
N ILE A 134 -17.23 -12.54 3.30
CA ILE A 134 -16.77 -13.92 3.24
C ILE A 134 -15.73 -13.99 2.12
N VAL A 135 -14.57 -14.56 2.40
CA VAL A 135 -13.48 -14.73 1.42
C VAL A 135 -13.36 -16.20 1.08
N ASN A 136 -13.60 -16.55 -0.18
CA ASN A 136 -13.45 -17.90 -0.72
C ASN A 136 -12.17 -17.97 -1.55
N ALA A 137 -11.22 -18.81 -1.15
CA ALA A 137 -10.03 -19.11 -1.92
C ALA A 137 -10.16 -20.53 -2.50
N THR A 138 -10.12 -20.65 -3.82
CA THR A 138 -10.23 -21.90 -4.56
C THR A 138 -8.96 -22.16 -5.36
N ALA A 139 -8.47 -23.40 -5.38
CA ALA A 139 -7.34 -23.83 -6.20
C ALA A 139 -7.70 -25.10 -6.98
N TRP A 140 -7.39 -25.11 -8.27
CA TRP A 140 -7.42 -26.29 -9.12
C TRP A 140 -6.02 -26.89 -9.18
N LEU A 141 -5.93 -28.19 -8.93
CA LEU A 141 -4.66 -28.90 -8.87
C LEU A 141 -4.34 -29.60 -10.18
N ILE A 142 -3.06 -29.81 -10.43
CA ILE A 142 -2.54 -30.51 -11.63
C ILE A 142 -3.08 -31.95 -11.78
N ASN A 143 -3.56 -32.55 -10.69
CA ASN A 143 -4.16 -33.88 -10.67
C ASN A 143 -5.68 -33.87 -10.98
N GLY A 144 -6.26 -32.69 -11.24
CA GLY A 144 -7.67 -32.46 -11.54
C GLY A 144 -8.57 -32.28 -10.32
N SER A 145 -8.06 -32.34 -9.09
CA SER A 145 -8.86 -32.05 -7.89
C SER A 145 -8.98 -30.54 -7.64
N VAL A 146 -9.97 -30.17 -6.82
CA VAL A 146 -10.23 -28.79 -6.42
C VAL A 146 -10.18 -28.69 -4.90
N MET A 147 -9.48 -27.68 -4.39
CA MET A 147 -9.51 -27.31 -2.98
C MET A 147 -10.19 -25.95 -2.84
N SER A 148 -11.05 -25.79 -1.83
CA SER A 148 -11.65 -24.49 -1.52
C SER A 148 -11.66 -24.27 -0.02
N LEU A 149 -11.20 -23.10 0.43
CA LEU A 149 -11.30 -22.64 1.81
C LEU A 149 -12.16 -21.38 1.87
N ALA A 150 -12.95 -21.26 2.93
CA ALA A 150 -13.77 -20.09 3.19
C ALA A 150 -13.38 -19.47 4.54
N PHE A 151 -13.22 -18.15 4.55
CA PHE A 151 -12.95 -17.35 5.72
C PHE A 151 -14.12 -16.41 5.95
N THR A 152 -14.68 -16.42 7.15
CA THR A 152 -15.91 -15.71 7.49
C THR A 152 -15.63 -14.52 8.39
N ASP A 153 -16.58 -13.58 8.45
CA ASP A 153 -16.55 -12.45 9.37
C ASP A 153 -15.31 -11.55 9.20
N ILE A 154 -14.77 -11.45 7.98
CA ILE A 154 -13.63 -10.56 7.71
C ILE A 154 -14.18 -9.17 7.42
N PHE A 155 -13.88 -8.20 8.29
CA PHE A 155 -14.18 -6.80 8.00
C PHE A 155 -13.11 -6.22 7.09
N ILE A 156 -13.52 -5.65 5.96
CA ILE A 156 -12.66 -4.95 5.00
C ILE A 156 -13.02 -3.47 5.03
N GLY A 157 -12.06 -2.65 5.46
CA GLY A 157 -12.17 -1.19 5.53
C GLY A 157 -11.24 -0.51 4.53
N ASN A 158 -11.73 -0.21 3.33
CA ASN A 158 -11.00 0.63 2.40
C ASN A 158 -11.11 2.10 2.81
N PHE A 159 -10.00 2.80 2.69
CA PHE A 159 -9.99 4.24 2.47
C PHE A 159 -9.14 4.53 1.23
N PHE A 160 -9.15 5.79 0.80
CA PHE A 160 -8.49 6.23 -0.42
C PHE A 160 -7.87 7.58 -0.13
N ILE A 161 -6.54 7.66 -0.15
CA ILE A 161 -5.85 8.93 0.10
C ILE A 161 -5.77 9.68 -1.24
N PRO A 162 -6.12 10.99 -1.30
CA PRO A 162 -5.92 11.76 -2.52
C PRO A 162 -4.42 11.89 -2.81
N HIS A 163 -4.05 11.90 -4.09
CA HIS A 163 -2.66 12.10 -4.53
C HIS A 163 -2.48 13.45 -5.21
N VAL A 164 -1.30 14.04 -5.03
CA VAL A 164 -0.89 15.28 -5.67
C VAL A 164 0.55 15.16 -6.18
N THR A 165 0.86 15.86 -7.27
CA THR A 165 2.21 15.93 -7.84
C THR A 165 2.48 17.34 -8.33
N VAL A 166 3.51 18.00 -7.82
CA VAL A 166 3.99 19.30 -8.25
C VAL A 166 4.63 19.16 -9.63
N ILE A 167 4.20 20.00 -10.56
CA ILE A 167 4.70 20.00 -11.95
C ILE A 167 5.67 21.15 -12.19
N ALA A 168 5.38 22.32 -11.62
CA ALA A 168 6.28 23.47 -11.67
C ALA A 168 6.06 24.37 -10.43
N PRO A 169 7.11 24.89 -9.79
CA PRO A 169 8.52 24.56 -10.07
C PRO A 169 8.83 23.15 -9.58
N ASN A 170 9.69 22.43 -10.27
CA ASN A 170 10.12 21.09 -9.87
C ASN A 170 11.65 20.97 -9.69
N GLY A 171 12.40 22.04 -9.89
CA GLY A 171 13.81 22.11 -9.56
C GLY A 171 14.66 22.81 -10.62
N GLY A 172 15.58 23.65 -10.17
CA GLY A 172 16.55 24.33 -11.03
C GLY A 172 16.01 25.50 -11.85
N GLU A 173 14.71 25.81 -11.79
CA GLU A 173 14.14 26.99 -12.42
C GLU A 173 14.65 28.29 -11.77
N THR A 174 14.59 29.39 -12.53
CA THR A 174 14.86 30.74 -12.01
C THR A 174 13.63 31.61 -12.22
N TRP A 175 12.97 31.99 -11.13
CA TRP A 175 11.69 32.69 -11.12
C TRP A 175 11.84 34.12 -10.60
N THR A 176 11.53 35.08 -11.47
CA THR A 176 11.43 36.50 -11.12
C THR A 176 10.04 36.99 -11.46
N GLY A 177 9.49 37.88 -10.62
CA GLY A 177 8.13 38.39 -10.81
C GLY A 177 7.05 37.32 -10.72
N VAL A 178 6.07 37.38 -11.62
CA VAL A 178 4.86 36.56 -11.54
C VAL A 178 5.03 35.26 -12.31
N ASN A 179 4.96 34.13 -11.60
CA ASN A 179 5.09 32.79 -12.15
C ASN A 179 3.98 31.88 -11.62
N ASN A 180 3.65 30.82 -12.36
CA ASN A 180 2.58 29.90 -11.97
C ASN A 180 3.16 28.64 -11.34
N ILE A 181 2.76 28.38 -10.10
CA ILE A 181 2.86 27.09 -9.46
C ILE A 181 1.77 26.19 -10.05
N THR A 182 2.11 24.98 -10.47
CA THR A 182 1.17 24.03 -11.08
C THR A 182 1.38 22.64 -10.51
N TRP A 183 0.29 21.90 -10.39
CA TRP A 183 0.29 20.52 -9.91
C TRP A 183 -0.82 19.73 -10.61
N THR A 184 -0.69 18.40 -10.56
CA THR A 184 -1.77 17.47 -10.88
C THR A 184 -2.24 16.80 -9.60
N ALA A 185 -3.51 16.42 -9.54
CA ALA A 185 -4.04 15.67 -8.41
C ALA A 185 -5.10 14.66 -8.87
N SER A 186 -5.23 13.58 -8.12
CA SER A 186 -6.18 12.52 -8.41
C SER A 186 -6.71 11.93 -7.11
N ASP A 187 -8.00 11.59 -7.13
CA ASP A 187 -8.65 10.82 -6.09
C ASP A 187 -9.52 9.75 -6.74
N VAL A 188 -9.53 8.59 -6.11
CA VAL A 188 -10.30 7.42 -6.49
C VAL A 188 -11.77 7.57 -6.08
N ASN A 189 -12.05 8.35 -5.04
CA ASN A 189 -13.40 8.65 -4.57
C ASN A 189 -14.11 9.56 -5.56
N ALA A 190 -15.02 8.98 -6.34
CA ALA A 190 -15.83 9.75 -7.27
C ALA A 190 -16.80 10.66 -6.51
N GLY A 191 -16.81 11.96 -6.85
CA GLY A 191 -17.79 12.93 -6.34
C GLY A 191 -17.28 13.85 -5.23
N GLU A 192 -16.03 13.68 -4.78
CA GLU A 192 -15.41 14.57 -3.80
C GLU A 192 -14.60 15.67 -4.49
N SER A 193 -14.69 16.89 -3.96
CA SER A 193 -13.95 18.04 -4.51
C SER A 193 -12.66 18.24 -3.76
N LEU A 194 -11.53 18.04 -4.44
CA LEU A 194 -10.21 18.25 -3.86
C LEU A 194 -9.96 19.72 -3.54
N ARG A 195 -9.28 19.93 -2.41
CA ARG A 195 -8.79 21.23 -1.94
C ARG A 195 -7.29 21.19 -1.77
N PHE A 196 -6.66 22.32 -2.02
CA PHE A 196 -5.21 22.46 -2.01
C PHE A 196 -4.75 23.59 -1.12
N ASP A 197 -3.67 23.34 -0.40
CA ASP A 197 -2.86 24.36 0.25
C ASP A 197 -1.52 24.45 -0.48
N VAL A 198 -1.13 25.66 -0.88
CA VAL A 198 0.14 25.93 -1.58
C VAL A 198 1.06 26.62 -0.59
N LEU A 199 2.20 26.00 -0.33
CA LEU A 199 3.19 26.50 0.61
C LEU A 199 4.53 26.68 -0.07
N VAL A 200 5.30 27.66 0.41
CA VAL A 200 6.66 27.92 -0.06
C VAL A 200 7.63 27.91 1.12
N SER A 201 8.79 27.33 0.91
CA SER A 201 9.94 27.39 1.81
C SER A 201 11.04 28.20 1.14
N ASN A 202 11.74 29.04 1.90
CA ASN A 202 12.95 29.73 1.45
C ASN A 202 14.24 29.10 2.04
N ASN A 203 14.12 28.04 2.84
CA ASN A 203 15.21 27.40 3.56
C ASN A 203 15.28 25.90 3.28
N SER A 204 15.16 25.53 1.99
CA SER A 204 15.27 24.16 1.50
C SER A 204 14.33 23.17 2.20
N GLY A 205 13.11 23.61 2.52
CA GLY A 205 12.08 22.78 3.12
C GLY A 205 12.14 22.62 4.64
N VAL A 206 12.99 23.36 5.35
CA VAL A 206 13.05 23.33 6.83
C VAL A 206 11.79 23.94 7.45
N SER A 207 11.27 25.02 6.87
CA SER A 207 9.99 25.63 7.25
C SER A 207 9.24 26.15 6.04
N TYR A 208 7.91 26.16 6.14
CA TYR A 208 7.01 26.56 5.06
C TYR A 208 6.11 27.71 5.50
N VAL A 209 5.81 28.60 4.56
CA VAL A 209 4.85 29.70 4.69
C VAL A 209 3.71 29.43 3.69
N PRO A 210 2.43 29.53 4.12
CA PRO A 210 1.31 29.35 3.20
C PRO A 210 1.22 30.54 2.23
N LEU A 211 1.09 30.24 0.94
CA LEU A 211 0.77 31.20 -0.11
C LEU A 211 -0.74 31.26 -0.37
N ALA A 212 -1.41 30.10 -0.32
CA ALA A 212 -2.86 29.96 -0.43
C ALA A 212 -3.33 28.72 0.31
N GLU A 213 -4.57 28.74 0.80
CA GLU A 213 -5.17 27.63 1.54
C GLU A 213 -6.60 27.36 1.02
N GLY A 214 -7.00 26.10 0.97
CA GLY A 214 -8.35 25.67 0.60
C GLY A 214 -8.79 25.97 -0.84
N ILE A 215 -7.86 26.19 -1.76
CA ILE A 215 -8.19 26.49 -3.16
C ILE A 215 -8.59 25.21 -3.92
N SER A 216 -9.39 25.34 -4.98
CA SER A 216 -9.79 24.21 -5.83
C SER A 216 -9.14 24.22 -7.21
N ALA A 217 -8.38 25.28 -7.54
CA ALA A 217 -7.60 25.35 -8.76
C ALA A 217 -6.35 24.48 -8.62
N THR A 218 -5.88 23.89 -9.72
CA THR A 218 -4.62 23.12 -9.79
C THR A 218 -3.42 23.98 -10.20
N THR A 219 -3.57 25.30 -10.05
CA THR A 219 -2.54 26.29 -10.31
C THR A 219 -2.69 27.46 -9.36
N TYR A 220 -1.56 28.06 -8.99
CA TYR A 220 -1.51 29.25 -8.18
C TYR A 220 -0.46 30.22 -8.73
N GLN A 221 -0.87 31.47 -8.93
CA GLN A 221 0.02 32.51 -9.40
C GLN A 221 0.78 33.11 -8.21
N TRP A 222 2.10 32.93 -8.20
CA TRP A 222 2.98 33.47 -7.19
C TRP A 222 3.81 34.63 -7.74
N ASN A 223 3.82 35.75 -7.02
CA ASN A 223 4.65 36.89 -7.33
C ASN A 223 5.88 36.91 -6.41
N SER A 224 7.06 36.65 -6.99
CA SER A 224 8.35 36.69 -6.31
C SER A 224 9.06 38.05 -6.42
N THR A 225 8.40 39.12 -6.86
CA THR A 225 8.99 40.47 -6.82
C THR A 225 9.15 40.96 -5.37
N GLY A 226 10.32 41.52 -5.07
CA GLY A 226 10.63 42.12 -3.77
C GLY A 226 11.03 41.12 -2.69
N ILE A 227 11.15 39.82 -3.02
CA ILE A 227 11.68 38.81 -2.09
C ILE A 227 13.17 38.58 -2.34
N GLU A 228 13.87 38.09 -1.32
CA GLU A 228 15.30 37.80 -1.37
C GLU A 228 15.62 36.77 -2.47
N LEU A 229 16.61 37.08 -3.30
CA LEU A 229 17.08 36.19 -4.35
C LEU A 229 17.87 35.03 -3.73
N LEU A 230 17.23 33.87 -3.60
CA LEU A 230 17.82 32.65 -3.05
C LEU A 230 17.62 31.47 -4.01
N SER A 231 18.55 30.51 -3.99
CA SER A 231 18.45 29.23 -4.71
C SER A 231 17.92 28.08 -3.85
N THR A 232 17.39 28.40 -2.66
CA THR A 232 16.92 27.46 -1.64
C THR A 232 15.40 27.39 -1.57
N TYR A 233 14.70 27.94 -2.56
CA TYR A 233 13.24 27.89 -2.58
C TYR A 233 12.74 26.50 -2.92
N VAL A 234 11.70 26.07 -2.22
CA VAL A 234 11.02 24.78 -2.42
C VAL A 234 9.52 25.04 -2.29
N VAL A 235 8.72 24.45 -3.18
CA VAL A 235 7.25 24.52 -3.11
C VAL A 235 6.72 23.20 -2.58
N LYS A 236 5.70 23.28 -1.73
CA LYS A 236 4.92 22.12 -1.28
C LYS A 236 3.45 22.38 -1.58
N VAL A 237 2.77 21.41 -2.15
CA VAL A 237 1.32 21.42 -2.32
C VAL A 237 0.73 20.30 -1.48
N ARG A 238 -0.18 20.63 -0.58
CA ARG A 238 -0.98 19.67 0.16
C ARG A 238 -2.34 19.53 -0.50
N VAL A 239 -2.84 18.31 -0.64
CA VAL A 239 -4.19 18.01 -1.13
C VAL A 239 -5.05 17.38 -0.02
N THR A 240 -6.36 17.62 -0.07
CA THR A 240 -7.35 16.96 0.76
C THR A 240 -8.69 16.77 0.05
N ASP A 241 -9.36 15.68 0.36
CA ASP A 241 -10.76 15.37 0.03
C ASP A 241 -11.75 15.80 1.15
N GLY A 242 -11.21 16.32 2.28
CA GLY A 242 -11.95 16.68 3.49
C GLY A 242 -11.83 15.66 4.64
N ILE A 243 -11.28 14.48 4.37
CA ILE A 243 -11.06 13.40 5.35
C ILE A 243 -9.57 13.04 5.42
N TYR A 244 -8.96 12.77 4.27
CA TYR A 244 -7.56 12.39 4.11
C TYR A 244 -6.73 13.53 3.51
N PHE A 245 -5.42 13.44 3.72
CA PHE A 245 -4.46 14.44 3.28
C PHE A 245 -3.22 13.75 2.74
N SER A 246 -2.64 14.31 1.68
CA SER A 246 -1.27 14.03 1.26
C SER A 246 -0.60 15.32 0.82
N ASP A 247 0.71 15.29 0.64
CA ASP A 247 1.45 16.41 0.10
C ASP A 247 2.54 15.95 -0.85
N ASP A 248 2.89 16.84 -1.77
CA ASP A 248 4.05 16.69 -2.64
C ASP A 248 4.88 17.96 -2.61
N THR A 249 6.19 17.78 -2.77
CA THR A 249 7.20 18.84 -2.69
C THR A 249 8.02 18.81 -3.97
N SER A 250 8.34 19.98 -4.53
CA SER A 250 9.21 20.09 -5.72
C SER A 250 10.48 19.24 -5.56
N ASP A 251 10.83 18.45 -6.58
CA ASP A 251 11.90 17.44 -6.54
C ASP A 251 13.28 18.02 -6.17
N SER A 252 13.51 19.29 -6.48
CA SER A 252 14.72 20.00 -6.10
C SER A 252 14.45 21.48 -5.84
N PRO A 253 15.36 22.18 -5.12
CA PRO A 253 15.24 23.61 -4.95
C PRO A 253 15.31 24.36 -6.30
N PHE A 254 14.68 25.52 -6.32
CA PHE A 254 14.71 26.45 -7.44
C PHE A 254 15.12 27.84 -6.94
N THR A 255 15.48 28.72 -7.88
CA THR A 255 15.89 30.09 -7.60
C THR A 255 14.71 31.03 -7.73
N ALA A 256 14.43 31.86 -6.73
CA ALA A 256 13.39 32.87 -6.80
C ALA A 256 13.78 34.16 -6.09
N GLY A 257 13.16 35.26 -6.52
CA GLY A 257 13.38 36.60 -5.97
C GLY A 257 14.16 37.52 -6.89
N ASP A 258 14.26 38.79 -6.51
CA ASP A 258 14.99 39.82 -7.27
C ASP A 258 15.81 40.74 -6.35
N VAL A 259 15.67 40.61 -5.03
CA VAL A 259 16.42 41.41 -4.06
C VAL A 259 17.69 40.67 -3.67
N THR A 260 18.84 41.15 -4.14
CA THR A 260 20.14 40.69 -3.62
C THR A 260 20.43 41.37 -2.28
N THR A 261 20.37 40.62 -1.20
CA THR A 261 20.97 41.01 0.08
C THR A 261 22.48 40.96 -0.07
N THR A 262 23.11 42.14 -0.19
CA THR A 262 24.55 42.24 0.07
C THR A 262 24.77 41.84 1.52
N SER A 263 25.29 40.63 1.74
CA SER A 263 25.93 40.29 3.01
C SER A 263 27.02 41.34 3.22
N ILE A 264 26.79 42.27 4.14
CA ILE A 264 27.83 43.17 4.60
C ILE A 264 28.77 42.29 5.42
N THR A 265 29.74 41.65 4.75
CA THR A 265 30.91 41.11 5.41
C THR A 265 31.66 42.33 5.92
N SER A 266 31.40 42.73 7.16
CA SER A 266 32.29 43.66 7.87
C SER A 266 33.72 43.14 7.69
N PRO A 267 34.69 43.96 7.25
CA PRO A 267 36.06 43.52 7.18
C PRO A 267 36.52 43.27 8.62
N THR A 268 36.61 42.00 9.02
CA THR A 268 37.37 41.64 10.22
C THR A 268 38.83 41.92 9.88
N THR A 269 39.26 43.14 10.17
CA THR A 269 40.66 43.54 10.15
C THR A 269 41.43 42.52 10.99
N SER A 270 42.21 41.68 10.30
CA SER A 270 43.12 40.75 10.93
C SER A 270 44.31 41.56 11.45
N THR A 271 44.16 42.12 12.65
CA THR A 271 45.29 42.68 13.40
C THR A 271 46.10 41.51 13.94
N THR A 272 47.19 41.19 13.26
CA THR A 272 48.20 40.23 13.72
C THR A 272 48.92 40.83 14.93
N THR A 273 48.47 40.47 16.14
CA THR A 273 49.29 40.63 17.35
C THR A 273 49.82 39.27 17.75
N SER A 274 51.11 39.08 17.51
CA SER A 274 51.90 37.95 17.97
C SER A 274 51.90 37.90 19.49
N THR A 275 51.25 36.89 20.08
CA THR A 275 51.53 36.52 21.48
C THR A 275 51.30 35.03 21.71
N THR A 276 52.33 34.44 22.29
CA THR A 276 52.56 33.05 22.65
C THR A 276 51.67 32.53 23.78
N THR A 277 51.35 31.23 23.70
CA THR A 277 51.04 30.26 24.78
C THR A 277 49.70 30.31 25.53
N ASN A 278 49.13 29.11 25.63
CA ASN A 278 48.11 28.57 26.54
C ASN A 278 46.64 28.74 26.14
N GLY A 279 46.02 27.60 25.82
CA GLY A 279 44.61 27.48 25.56
C GLY A 279 43.79 27.74 26.83
N GLU A 280 43.05 28.82 26.81
CA GLU A 280 41.95 29.05 27.74
C GLU A 280 40.65 29.05 26.93
N VAL A 281 39.84 28.03 27.15
CA VAL A 281 38.44 27.98 26.67
C VAL A 281 37.70 29.12 27.36
N GLU A 282 36.94 29.90 26.60
CA GLU A 282 36.21 31.07 27.10
C GLU A 282 35.41 30.71 28.37
N PRO A 283 35.52 31.48 29.48
CA PRO A 283 34.86 31.15 30.75
C PRO A 283 33.33 30.97 30.61
N ARG A 284 32.73 31.62 29.61
CA ARG A 284 31.31 31.50 29.25
C ARG A 284 30.98 30.13 28.65
N ILE A 285 31.85 29.58 27.81
CA ILE A 285 31.71 28.26 27.20
C ILE A 285 31.89 27.18 28.28
N ILE A 286 32.88 27.34 29.17
CA ILE A 286 33.07 26.43 30.32
C ILE A 286 31.83 26.43 31.22
N ALA A 287 31.30 27.61 31.57
CA ALA A 287 30.10 27.72 32.40
C ALA A 287 28.88 27.06 31.74
N PHE A 288 28.70 27.24 30.43
CA PHE A 288 27.60 26.62 29.70
C PHE A 288 27.69 25.09 29.67
N ILE A 289 28.88 24.53 29.41
CA ILE A 289 29.10 23.08 29.41
C ILE A 289 28.87 22.47 30.80
N VAL A 290 29.33 23.14 31.86
CA VAL A 290 29.13 22.69 33.25
C VAL A 290 27.65 22.67 33.63
N ILE A 291 26.89 23.72 33.29
CA ILE A 291 25.44 23.78 33.56
C ILE A 291 24.70 22.66 32.81
N LEU A 292 25.04 22.43 31.54
CA LEU A 292 24.41 21.40 30.72
C LEU A 292 24.67 19.99 31.29
N LEU A 293 25.91 19.70 31.67
CA LEU A 293 26.28 18.42 32.28
C LEU A 293 25.61 18.20 33.65
N ILE A 294 25.52 19.22 34.50
CA ILE A 294 24.81 19.13 35.79
C ILE A 294 23.32 18.87 35.57
N SER A 295 22.68 19.59 34.63
CA SER A 295 21.25 19.40 34.34
C SER A 295 20.94 17.99 33.82
N SER A 296 21.80 17.46 32.93
CA SER A 296 21.68 16.10 32.40
C SER A 296 21.87 15.05 33.49
N SER A 297 22.82 15.26 34.41
CA SER A 297 23.10 14.35 35.52
C SER A 297 21.95 14.28 36.52
N ILE A 298 21.34 15.43 36.83
CA ILE A 298 20.17 15.53 37.71
C ILE A 298 18.97 14.81 37.08
N MET A 299 18.70 15.01 35.78
CA MET A 299 17.62 14.28 35.12
C MET A 299 17.85 12.78 35.05
N ALA A 300 19.08 12.34 34.81
CA ALA A 300 19.41 10.91 34.84
C ALA A 300 19.14 10.29 36.22
N LEU A 301 19.46 11.01 37.31
CA LEU A 301 19.18 10.58 38.68
C LEU A 301 17.68 10.53 38.98
N ILE A 302 16.92 11.55 38.55
CA ILE A 302 15.46 11.59 38.71
C ILE A 302 14.82 10.40 37.99
N VAL A 303 15.23 10.13 36.74
CA VAL A 303 14.73 9.00 35.96
C VAL A 303 15.09 7.67 36.62
N TYR A 304 16.31 7.52 37.14
CA TYR A 304 16.74 6.30 37.83
C TYR A 304 15.89 6.01 39.09
N TYR A 305 15.68 7.02 39.94
CA TYR A 305 14.88 6.85 41.16
C TYR A 305 13.39 6.72 40.87
N ALA A 306 12.88 7.38 39.82
CA ALA A 306 11.54 7.16 39.34
C ALA A 306 11.39 5.70 38.89
N ALA A 307 12.25 5.18 38.02
CA ALA A 307 12.19 3.81 37.53
C ALA A 307 12.28 2.77 38.67
N ARG A 308 13.16 2.99 39.66
CA ARG A 308 13.31 2.10 40.84
C ARG A 308 12.07 2.05 41.75
N LYS A 309 11.16 3.01 41.67
CA LYS A 309 9.90 2.99 42.44
C LYS A 309 8.84 2.07 41.82
N TRP A 310 9.00 1.69 40.55
CA TRP A 310 8.01 0.92 39.79
C TRP A 310 8.46 -0.51 39.43
N PHE A 311 9.68 -0.89 39.80
CA PHE A 311 10.25 -2.24 39.72
C PHE A 311 10.72 -2.70 41.10
#